data_AF-A0A922YEY8-F1
#
_entry.id   AF-A0A922YEY8-F1
#
_cell.length_a   1.000
_cell.length_b   1.000
_cell.length_c   1.000
_cell.angle_alpha   90.00
_cell.angle_beta   90.00
_cell.angle_gamma   90.00
#
_symmetry.space_group_name_H-M   'P 1'
#
loop_
_entity.id
_entity.type
_entity.pdbx_description
1 polymer ?
#
loop_
_entity_poly.entity_id
_entity_poly.type
_entity_poly.pdbx_seq_one_letter_code
_entity_poly.pdbx_strand_id
1 'polypeptide(L)'
;HLEWVSNVGYAFGNFHYNPVHMLAITFFFTNCLALALHGGLVLSAVNPSGGTDVKTPEYEDTYFRDFIGYSVGTLGIHRVGLFLALNAAFWSAICIVISGTLYVGSWIEFWDFWKKIPIWS
;
A
#
# COMPACT_ATOMS: atom_id res chain seq x y z
N HIS A 1 14.51 -16.56 -11.49
CA HIS A 1 14.39 -15.46 -10.50
C HIS A 1 13.42 -15.79 -9.38
N LEU A 2 12.27 -16.45 -9.61
CA LEU A 2 11.35 -16.87 -8.54
C LEU A 2 11.97 -17.83 -7.52
N GLU A 3 12.82 -18.76 -7.96
CA GLU A 3 13.60 -19.63 -7.05
C GLU A 3 14.50 -18.81 -6.11
N TRP A 4 15.16 -17.79 -6.64
CA TRP A 4 15.95 -16.85 -5.84
C TRP A 4 15.08 -16.12 -4.81
N VAL A 5 13.90 -15.63 -5.19
CA VAL A 5 12.96 -14.97 -4.25
C VAL A 5 12.56 -15.93 -3.14
N SER A 6 12.23 -17.17 -3.48
CA SER A 6 11.88 -18.22 -2.51
C SER A 6 13.03 -18.47 -1.54
N ASN A 7 14.23 -18.73 -2.06
CA ASN A 7 15.41 -19.04 -1.24
C ASN A 7 15.79 -17.86 -0.34
N VAL A 8 15.75 -16.63 -0.85
CA VAL A 8 15.99 -15.42 -0.04
C VAL A 8 14.94 -15.28 1.05
N GLY A 9 13.66 -15.49 0.75
CA GLY A 9 12.58 -15.39 1.73
C GLY A 9 12.74 -16.40 2.87
N TYR A 10 13.04 -17.65 2.54
CA TYR A 10 13.20 -18.73 3.53
C TYR A 10 14.52 -18.68 4.30
N ALA A 11 15.56 -18.03 3.76
CA ALA A 11 16.83 -17.82 4.49
C ALA A 11 16.64 -17.03 5.80
N PHE A 12 15.57 -16.23 5.92
CA PHE A 12 15.21 -15.48 7.12
C PHE A 12 13.95 -16.02 7.80
N GLY A 13 13.69 -17.33 7.67
CA GLY A 13 12.51 -17.99 8.23
C GLY A 13 11.25 -17.74 7.40
N ASN A 14 10.41 -16.81 7.84
CA ASN A 14 9.21 -16.38 7.10
C ASN A 14 9.27 -14.88 6.82
N PHE A 15 9.55 -14.53 5.57
CA PHE A 15 9.73 -13.14 5.13
C PHE A 15 8.47 -12.26 5.25
N HIS A 16 7.28 -12.85 5.47
CA HIS A 16 6.08 -12.09 5.80
C HIS A 16 6.19 -11.35 7.14
N TYR A 17 7.07 -11.79 8.04
CA TYR A 17 7.29 -11.14 9.34
C TYR A 17 8.30 -9.98 9.28
N ASN A 18 8.92 -9.72 8.12
CA ASN A 18 9.77 -8.54 7.96
C ASN A 18 8.87 -7.29 8.04
N PRO A 19 9.02 -6.42 9.07
CA PRO A 19 8.13 -5.28 9.27
C PRO A 19 8.14 -4.30 8.09
N VAL A 20 9.28 -4.17 7.41
CA VAL A 20 9.43 -3.27 6.26
C VAL A 20 8.81 -3.89 5.01
N HIS A 21 8.87 -5.22 4.87
CA HIS A 21 8.15 -5.92 3.81
C HIS A 21 6.64 -5.83 3.99
N MET A 22 6.14 -5.89 5.23
CA MET A 22 4.72 -5.65 5.54
C MET A 22 4.29 -4.25 5.07
N LEU A 23 5.07 -3.20 5.37
CA LEU A 23 4.82 -1.84 4.87
C LEU A 23 4.78 -1.79 3.34
N ALA A 24 5.76 -2.40 2.67
CA ALA A 24 5.82 -2.44 1.21
C ALA A 24 4.56 -3.09 0.60
N ILE A 25 4.15 -4.25 1.13
CA ILE A 25 2.93 -4.96 0.71
C ILE A 25 1.69 -4.10 0.93
N THR A 26 1.59 -3.43 2.09
CA THR A 26 0.48 -2.51 2.36
C THR A 26 0.41 -1.41 1.30
N PHE A 27 1.53 -0.79 0.95
CA PHE A 27 1.55 0.21 -0.13
C PHE A 27 1.16 -0.37 -1.50
N PHE A 28 1.59 -1.59 -1.84
CA PHE A 28 1.15 -2.25 -3.08
C PHE A 28 -0.35 -2.45 -3.13
N PHE A 29 -0.95 -2.98 -2.05
CA PHE A 29 -2.39 -3.20 -1.98
C PHE A 29 -3.17 -1.90 -1.98
N THR A 30 -2.75 -0.91 -1.19
CA THR A 30 -3.41 0.40 -1.15
C THR A 30 -3.28 1.14 -2.48
N ASN A 31 -2.14 1.04 -3.18
CA ASN A 31 -1.97 1.63 -4.50
C ASN A 31 -2.92 1.00 -5.54
N CYS A 32 -3.05 -0.33 -5.55
CA CYS A 32 -3.97 -1.03 -6.44
C CYS A 32 -5.43 -0.62 -6.16
N LEU A 33 -5.82 -0.57 -4.89
CA LEU A 33 -7.14 -0.11 -4.47
C LEU A 33 -7.40 1.33 -4.91
N ALA A 34 -6.45 2.24 -4.66
CA ALA A 34 -6.57 3.65 -5.01
C ALA A 34 -6.68 3.85 -6.54
N LEU A 35 -5.91 3.08 -7.33
CA LEU A 35 -5.99 3.11 -8.78
C LEU A 35 -7.35 2.65 -9.29
N ALA A 36 -7.89 1.56 -8.74
CA ALA A 36 -9.21 1.06 -9.11
C ALA A 36 -10.32 2.07 -8.78
N LEU A 37 -10.27 2.66 -7.58
CA LEU A 37 -11.21 3.69 -7.14
C LEU A 37 -11.11 4.95 -8.01
N HIS A 38 -9.89 5.41 -8.31
CA HIS A 38 -9.67 6.60 -9.12
C HIS A 38 -10.15 6.41 -10.57
N GLY A 39 -9.75 5.31 -11.21
CA GLY A 39 -10.18 5.01 -12.58
C GLY A 39 -11.70 4.83 -12.68
N GLY A 40 -12.28 4.13 -11.70
CA GLY A 40 -13.73 3.96 -11.59
C GLY A 40 -14.47 5.29 -11.43
N LEU A 41 -13.98 6.19 -10.56
CA LEU A 41 -14.56 7.51 -10.34
C LEU A 41 -14.61 8.33 -11.62
N VAL A 42 -13.47 8.50 -12.30
CA VAL A 42 -13.38 9.29 -13.53
C VAL A 42 -14.28 8.70 -14.62
N LEU A 43 -14.24 7.38 -14.81
CA LEU A 43 -15.09 6.71 -15.79
C LEU A 43 -16.58 6.86 -15.46
N SER A 44 -16.97 6.83 -14.18
CA SER A 44 -18.36 7.03 -13.77
C SER A 44 -18.85 8.47 -14.02
N ALA A 45 -17.97 9.46 -13.90
CA ALA A 45 -18.29 10.86 -14.14
C ALA A 45 -18.45 11.18 -15.64
N VAL A 46 -17.59 10.60 -16.50
CA VAL A 46 -17.61 10.87 -17.95
C VAL A 46 -18.48 9.90 -18.76
N ASN A 47 -18.93 8.78 -18.17
CA ASN A 47 -19.85 7.83 -18.81
C ASN A 47 -21.13 7.62 -17.98
N PRO A 48 -21.90 8.69 -17.69
CA PRO A 48 -23.12 8.55 -16.91
C PRO A 48 -24.22 7.83 -17.72
N SER A 49 -25.13 7.15 -17.02
CA SER A 49 -26.20 6.40 -17.68
C SER A 49 -27.29 7.30 -18.27
N GLY A 50 -28.06 6.75 -19.22
CA GLY A 50 -29.32 7.34 -19.67
C GLY A 50 -29.21 8.62 -20.50
N GLY A 51 -28.07 8.87 -21.16
CA GLY A 51 -27.86 10.08 -21.95
C GLY A 51 -27.79 11.37 -21.12
N THR A 52 -27.53 11.23 -19.81
CA THR A 52 -27.33 12.39 -18.94
C THR A 52 -25.98 13.05 -19.22
N ASP A 53 -25.87 14.34 -18.94
CA ASP A 53 -24.63 15.08 -19.19
C ASP A 53 -23.48 14.58 -18.30
N VAL A 54 -22.26 14.71 -18.85
CA VAL A 54 -20.99 14.47 -18.15
C VAL A 54 -20.97 15.24 -16.82
N LYS A 55 -20.54 14.56 -15.75
CA LYS A 55 -20.51 15.13 -14.41
C LYS A 55 -19.29 16.03 -14.21
N THR A 56 -19.41 16.97 -13.28
CA THR A 56 -18.34 17.91 -12.94
C THR A 56 -17.46 17.37 -11.82
N PRO A 57 -16.27 17.96 -11.58
CA PRO A 57 -15.42 17.57 -10.45
C PRO A 57 -16.11 17.66 -9.07
N GLU A 58 -17.08 18.55 -8.90
CA GLU A 58 -17.86 18.64 -7.65
C GLU A 58 -18.69 17.38 -7.39
N TYR A 59 -19.13 16.70 -8.44
CA TYR A 59 -19.82 15.42 -8.32
C TYR A 59 -18.88 14.32 -7.83
N GLU A 60 -17.65 14.27 -8.36
CA GLU A 60 -16.62 13.31 -7.93
C GLU A 60 -16.30 13.48 -6.43
N ASP A 61 -16.16 14.73 -5.99
CA ASP A 61 -15.96 15.08 -4.58
C ASP A 61 -17.15 14.71 -3.70
N THR A 62 -18.37 14.96 -4.18
CA THR A 62 -19.60 14.65 -3.45
C THR A 62 -19.74 13.13 -3.25
N TYR A 63 -19.47 12.34 -4.29
CA TYR A 63 -19.52 10.88 -4.21
C TYR A 63 -18.65 10.33 -3.07
N PHE A 64 -17.38 10.75 -2.97
CA PHE A 64 -16.48 10.26 -1.92
C PHE A 64 -16.79 10.83 -0.53
N ARG A 65 -17.29 12.07 -0.46
CA ARG A 65 -17.80 12.64 0.80
C ARG A 65 -19.02 11.86 1.32
N ASP A 66 -19.93 11.46 0.44
CA ASP A 66 -21.09 10.66 0.82
C ASP A 66 -20.69 9.21 1.16
N PHE A 67 -19.73 8.65 0.43
CA PHE A 67 -19.32 7.25 0.61
C PHE A 67 -18.49 7.00 1.87
N ILE A 68 -17.49 7.84 2.15
CA ILE A 68 -16.54 7.65 3.27
C ILE A 68 -16.31 8.91 4.12
N GLY A 69 -17.07 10.00 3.90
CA GLY A 69 -16.95 11.23 4.69
C GLY A 69 -15.79 12.15 4.27
N TYR A 70 -15.03 11.80 3.23
CA TYR A 70 -13.87 12.58 2.79
C TYR A 70 -13.58 12.41 1.30
N SER A 71 -13.26 13.51 0.62
CA SER A 71 -12.66 13.49 -0.73
C SER A 71 -11.29 14.15 -0.70
N VAL A 72 -10.31 13.48 -1.30
CA VAL A 72 -8.93 13.97 -1.45
C VAL A 72 -8.81 15.00 -2.59
N GLY A 73 -9.83 15.12 -3.44
CA GLY A 73 -9.86 16.03 -4.57
C GLY A 73 -9.04 15.56 -5.78
N THR A 74 -9.29 16.20 -6.93
CA THR A 74 -8.78 15.78 -8.24
C THR A 74 -7.25 15.85 -8.35
N LEU A 75 -6.61 16.92 -7.88
CA LEU A 75 -5.14 16.97 -7.84
C LEU A 75 -4.56 16.07 -6.74
N GLY A 76 -5.29 15.93 -5.62
CA GLY A 76 -4.84 15.17 -4.46
C GLY A 76 -4.67 13.68 -4.78
N ILE A 77 -5.63 13.07 -5.49
CA ILE A 77 -5.57 11.64 -5.82
C ILE A 77 -4.35 11.29 -6.70
N HIS A 78 -3.94 12.17 -7.61
CA HIS A 78 -2.75 11.94 -8.44
C HIS A 78 -1.45 11.99 -7.61
N ARG A 79 -1.37 12.93 -6.66
CA ARG A 79 -0.24 13.03 -5.73
C ARG A 79 -0.17 11.84 -4.78
N VAL A 80 -1.33 11.42 -4.25
CA VAL A 80 -1.43 10.22 -3.40
C VAL A 80 -1.04 8.98 -4.20
N GLY A 81 -1.52 8.82 -5.44
CA GLY A 81 -1.14 7.70 -6.31
C GLY A 81 0.38 7.61 -6.52
N LEU A 82 1.03 8.72 -6.86
CA LEU A 82 2.50 8.75 -6.98
C LEU A 82 3.20 8.41 -5.66
N PHE A 83 2.72 8.99 -4.55
CA PHE A 83 3.27 8.72 -3.23
C PHE A 83 3.16 7.23 -2.85
N LEU A 84 1.99 6.61 -3.05
CA LEU A 84 1.75 5.20 -2.75
C LEU A 84 2.65 4.30 -3.60
N ALA A 85 2.72 4.55 -4.92
CA ALA A 85 3.53 3.76 -5.84
C ALA A 85 5.03 3.84 -5.52
N LEU A 86 5.56 5.05 -5.26
CA LEU A 86 6.96 5.23 -4.91
C LEU A 86 7.31 4.60 -3.56
N ASN A 87 6.43 4.72 -2.56
CA ASN A 87 6.64 4.10 -1.27
C ASN A 87 6.64 2.57 -1.37
N ALA A 88 5.78 1.96 -2.20
CA ALA A 88 5.79 0.51 -2.40
C ALA A 88 7.18 0.02 -2.85
N ALA A 89 7.75 0.66 -3.87
CA ALA A 89 9.10 0.33 -4.37
C ALA A 89 10.21 0.67 -3.37
N PHE A 90 10.13 1.84 -2.72
CA PHE A 90 11.12 2.28 -1.75
C PHE A 90 11.22 1.29 -0.57
N TRP A 91 10.10 0.93 0.05
CA TRP A 91 10.09 0.00 1.17
C TRP A 91 10.45 -1.43 0.75
N SER A 92 10.14 -1.85 -0.49
CA SER A 92 10.67 -3.10 -1.04
C SER A 92 12.19 -3.11 -1.14
N ALA A 93 12.82 -2.01 -1.55
CA ALA A 93 14.28 -1.92 -1.58
C ALA A 93 14.86 -2.01 -0.16
N ILE A 94 14.31 -1.25 0.79
CA ILE A 94 14.77 -1.26 2.18
C ILE A 94 14.61 -2.64 2.82
N CYS A 95 13.49 -3.33 2.62
CA CYS A 95 13.26 -4.64 3.27
C CYS A 95 14.26 -5.71 2.82
N ILE A 96 14.73 -5.65 1.57
CA ILE A 96 15.81 -6.50 1.05
C ILE A 96 17.15 -6.05 1.60
N VAL A 97 17.47 -4.75 1.52
CA VAL A 97 18.79 -4.23 1.94
C VAL A 97 19.07 -4.57 3.39
N ILE A 98 18.13 -4.40 4.32
CA ILE A 98 18.36 -4.65 5.75
C ILE A 98 18.48 -6.13 6.09
N SER A 99 17.91 -7.02 5.26
CA SER A 99 17.93 -8.47 5.46
C SER A 99 19.31 -9.03 5.14
N GLY A 100 20.06 -9.41 6.16
CA GLY A 100 21.44 -9.93 6.04
C GLY A 100 22.52 -8.85 6.14
N THR A 101 22.18 -7.56 6.21
CA THR A 101 23.15 -6.48 6.47
C THR A 101 23.01 -5.91 7.87
N LEU A 102 21.79 -5.48 8.25
CA LEU A 102 21.49 -4.92 9.57
C LEU A 102 20.80 -5.92 10.48
N TYR A 103 20.01 -6.82 9.92
CA TYR A 103 19.36 -7.88 10.66
C TYR A 103 19.79 -9.25 10.13
N VAL A 104 20.32 -10.08 11.04
CA VAL A 104 20.70 -11.47 10.78
C VAL A 104 19.86 -12.33 11.72
N GLY A 105 19.07 -13.25 11.17
CA GLY A 105 18.17 -14.10 11.96
C GLY A 105 16.79 -14.25 11.32
N SER A 106 15.87 -14.89 12.04
CA SER A 106 14.50 -15.10 11.57
C SER A 106 13.66 -13.85 11.78
N TRP A 107 12.99 -13.36 10.73
CA TRP A 107 12.06 -12.22 10.87
C TRP A 107 10.90 -12.49 11.85
N ILE A 108 10.62 -13.76 12.17
CA ILE A 108 9.65 -14.12 13.22
C ILE A 108 10.18 -13.70 14.60
N GLU A 109 11.45 -13.95 14.87
CA GLU A 109 12.11 -13.66 16.16
C GLU A 109 12.33 -12.17 16.36
N PHE A 110 12.40 -11.38 15.29
CA PHE A 110 12.46 -9.91 15.38
C PHE A 110 11.39 -9.38 16.34
N TRP A 111 10.15 -9.87 16.27
CA TRP A 111 9.03 -9.39 17.08
C TRP A 111 9.09 -9.80 18.56
N ASP A 112 10.07 -10.60 18.97
CA ASP A 112 10.27 -10.93 20.39
C ASP A 112 10.58 -9.70 21.23
N PHE A 113 11.20 -8.66 20.67
CA PHE A 113 11.48 -7.44 21.43
C PHE A 113 10.19 -6.85 22.00
N TRP A 114 9.10 -6.86 21.24
CA TRP A 114 7.80 -6.33 21.66
C TRP A 114 7.19 -7.20 22.77
N LYS A 115 7.25 -8.52 22.63
CA LYS A 115 6.73 -9.47 23.64
C LYS A 115 7.49 -9.39 24.97
N LYS A 116 8.78 -9.05 24.93
CA LYS A 116 9.68 -9.02 26.09
C LYS A 116 9.77 -7.64 26.76
N ILE A 117 8.88 -6.69 26.44
CA ILE A 117 8.85 -5.38 27.12
C ILE A 117 8.40 -5.58 28.58
N PRO A 118 9.17 -5.11 29.59
CA PRO A 118 8.95 -5.44 31.00
C PRO A 118 7.59 -5.07 31.59
N ILE A 119 6.88 -4.10 31.01
CA ILE A 119 5.57 -3.65 31.53
C ILE A 119 4.46 -4.68 31.29
N TRP A 120 4.65 -5.63 30.38
CA TRP A 120 3.65 -6.66 30.04
C TRP A 120 4.23 -8.07 29.82
N SER A 121 5.52 -8.29 30.10
CA SER A 121 6.20 -9.58 29.93
C SER A 121 5.82 -10.61 30.98
#